data_AF-R6BN43-F1
#
_entry.id   AF-R6BN43-F1
#
_cell.length_a   1.000
_cell.length_b   1.000
_cell.length_c   1.000
_cell.angle_alpha   90.00
_cell.angle_beta   90.00
_cell.angle_gamma   90.00
#
_symmetry.space_group_name_H-M   'P 1'
#
loop_
_entity.id
_entity.type
_entity.pdbx_description
1 polymer ?
#
loop_
_entity_poly.entity_id
_entity_poly.type
_entity_poly.pdbx_seq_one_letter_code
_entity_poly.pdbx_strand_id
1 'polypeptide(L)'
;MKNKWIALLLCLSLLLSMTACQSRENPAPTPDQPTASDQQTQDEQPQPDEGEEEAEQPQEEEKTATLYIGMDGEFESYPVDYTGKLTPDWLIEQISELTGWNLDLAEPTTGGKGGMTVTFANTCSIVVGPPQEQKEEFFAYDSTSLLQMILDSIQHTLQYNFVDPQQGDPSTLDIYFSMEGKDITLPDGIIVPSTSPYQGIMISDNREG
;
A
#
# COMPACT_ATOMS: atom_id res chain seq x y z
N MET A 1 -30.84 33.32 30.95
CA MET A 1 -30.43 33.26 32.38
C MET A 1 -29.49 32.06 32.49
N LYS A 2 -28.17 32.28 32.55
CA LYS A 2 -27.29 32.13 33.74
C LYS A 2 -27.13 30.65 34.18
N ASN A 3 -25.98 29.95 34.27
CA ASN A 3 -24.52 30.21 34.34
C ASN A 3 -23.79 28.87 34.06
N LYS A 4 -22.71 28.80 33.26
CA LYS A 4 -21.27 28.81 33.64
C LYS A 4 -20.85 27.92 34.82
N TRP A 5 -20.07 26.86 34.56
CA TRP A 5 -18.99 26.38 35.45
C TRP A 5 -17.76 25.99 34.63
N ILE A 6 -16.63 26.62 34.97
CA ILE A 6 -15.28 26.37 34.50
C ILE A 6 -14.60 25.55 35.59
N ALA A 7 -13.85 24.51 35.24
CA ALA A 7 -12.79 23.98 36.10
C ALA A 7 -11.61 23.53 35.23
N LEU A 8 -10.55 24.31 35.32
CA LEU A 8 -9.21 24.16 34.75
C LEU A 8 -8.38 23.32 35.73
N LEU A 9 -7.65 22.30 35.26
CA LEU A 9 -6.54 21.70 36.01
C LEU A 9 -5.38 21.37 35.08
N LEU A 10 -4.35 22.22 35.17
CA LEU A 10 -3.00 22.07 34.64
C LEU A 10 -2.24 21.03 35.46
N CYS A 11 -1.61 20.05 34.80
CA CYS A 11 -0.46 19.32 35.36
C CYS A 11 0.67 19.30 34.34
N LEU A 12 1.65 20.14 34.61
CA LEU A 12 2.97 20.18 34.00
C LEU A 12 3.82 19.08 34.64
N SER A 13 4.45 18.21 33.84
CA SER A 13 5.65 17.50 34.28
C SER A 13 6.61 17.31 33.10
N LEU A 14 7.86 17.68 33.35
CA LEU A 14 8.96 17.85 32.42
C LEU A 14 10.19 17.24 33.09
N LEU A 15 10.79 16.18 32.53
CA LEU A 15 12.16 15.68 32.80
C LEU A 15 12.61 14.89 31.53
N LEU A 16 13.65 15.28 30.78
CA LEU A 16 15.11 14.98 30.95
C LEU A 16 15.40 13.45 30.94
N SER A 17 16.30 12.82 30.17
CA SER A 17 17.49 13.22 29.40
C SER A 17 17.98 12.09 28.46
N MET A 18 18.85 12.47 27.52
CA MET A 18 19.75 11.67 26.67
C MET A 18 20.54 10.56 27.38
N THR A 19 20.90 9.48 26.66
CA THR A 19 22.26 8.90 26.51
C THR A 19 22.22 7.43 26.06
N ALA A 20 22.87 7.11 24.94
CA ALA A 20 23.76 5.93 24.84
C ALA A 20 24.64 6.02 23.57
N CYS A 21 25.93 6.20 23.82
CA CYS A 21 27.09 6.06 22.93
C CYS A 21 27.09 4.69 22.22
N GLN A 22 27.35 4.60 20.92
CA GLN A 22 28.64 4.67 20.20
C GLN A 22 29.61 3.50 20.47
N SER A 23 29.97 2.85 19.35
CA SER A 23 31.15 2.04 19.04
C SER A 23 31.29 0.63 19.61
N ARG A 24 31.36 -0.36 18.69
CA ARG A 24 32.53 -1.25 18.64
C ARG A 24 32.69 -1.91 17.25
N GLU A 25 33.57 -1.32 16.47
CA GLU A 25 34.30 -1.95 15.38
C GLU A 25 35.42 -2.81 16.00
N ASN A 26 35.62 -4.03 15.50
CA ASN A 26 36.87 -4.76 15.69
C ASN A 26 37.13 -5.73 14.52
N PRO A 27 38.39 -5.91 14.11
CA PRO A 27 38.78 -6.43 12.80
C PRO A 27 39.00 -7.94 12.79
N ALA A 28 39.00 -8.51 11.59
CA ALA A 28 39.42 -9.88 11.29
C ALA A 28 40.95 -10.04 11.40
N PRO A 29 41.44 -11.23 11.79
CA PRO A 29 42.82 -11.63 11.52
C PRO A 29 42.88 -12.72 10.43
N THR A 30 43.61 -12.44 9.37
CA THR A 30 44.22 -13.44 8.49
C THR A 30 45.52 -13.93 9.14
N PRO A 31 45.88 -15.20 8.97
CA PRO A 31 47.30 -15.49 8.72
C PRO A 31 47.51 -16.49 7.58
N ASP A 32 48.21 -16.04 6.53
CA ASP A 32 48.93 -16.86 5.57
C ASP A 32 50.24 -17.39 6.19
N GLN A 33 50.52 -18.68 6.02
CA GLN A 33 51.89 -19.21 6.02
C GLN A 33 51.95 -20.47 5.15
N PRO A 34 52.90 -20.58 4.19
CA PRO A 34 53.25 -21.86 3.58
C PRO A 34 54.61 -22.38 4.11
N THR A 35 54.66 -23.65 4.49
CA THR A 35 55.91 -24.41 4.64
C THR A 35 55.88 -25.58 3.66
N ALA A 36 57.00 -25.75 2.93
CA ALA A 36 57.21 -26.76 1.91
C ALA A 36 57.68 -28.13 2.46
N SER A 37 57.52 -29.13 1.58
CA SER A 37 58.29 -30.38 1.38
C SER A 37 57.79 -31.73 1.93
N ASP A 38 57.43 -32.56 0.93
CA ASP A 38 57.84 -33.95 0.65
C ASP A 38 57.03 -35.19 1.14
N GLN A 39 56.37 -35.81 0.14
CA GLN A 39 56.24 -37.24 -0.27
C GLN A 39 56.21 -38.37 0.80
N GLN A 40 55.14 -39.19 0.82
CA GLN A 40 55.05 -40.53 0.16
C GLN A 40 53.77 -41.32 0.56
N THR A 41 53.02 -41.75 -0.46
CA THR A 41 52.24 -43.01 -0.66
C THR A 41 51.46 -43.74 0.45
N GLN A 42 50.18 -44.00 0.11
CA GLN A 42 49.37 -45.24 0.19
C GLN A 42 48.14 -45.30 1.12
N ASP A 43 47.05 -45.74 0.48
CA ASP A 43 45.83 -46.44 0.94
C ASP A 43 44.59 -45.65 1.41
N GLU A 44 43.58 -45.69 0.52
CA GLU A 44 42.13 -45.79 0.69
C GLU A 44 41.44 -45.20 1.95
N GLN A 45 40.67 -44.14 1.72
CA GLN A 45 39.35 -43.98 2.33
C GLN A 45 38.45 -43.11 1.42
N PRO A 46 37.15 -43.41 1.26
CA PRO A 46 36.26 -42.56 0.48
C PRO A 46 36.18 -41.19 1.14
N GLN A 47 36.41 -40.15 0.33
CA GLN A 47 36.17 -38.76 0.71
C GLN A 47 34.73 -38.66 1.23
N PRO A 48 34.47 -38.06 2.41
CA PRO A 48 33.12 -37.64 2.72
C PRO A 48 32.76 -36.64 1.62
N ASP A 49 31.65 -36.90 0.95
CA ASP A 49 30.95 -35.93 0.15
C ASP A 49 30.72 -34.73 1.10
N GLU A 50 31.54 -33.69 0.96
CA GLU A 50 31.24 -32.38 1.51
C GLU A 50 30.03 -31.93 0.72
N GLY A 51 28.87 -32.42 1.16
CA GLY A 51 27.58 -31.93 0.72
C GLY A 51 27.67 -30.43 0.82
N GLU A 52 27.60 -29.80 -0.34
CA GLU A 52 27.34 -28.37 -0.45
C GLU A 52 26.17 -28.13 0.50
N GLU A 53 26.44 -27.49 1.64
CA GLU A 53 25.40 -26.87 2.44
C GLU A 53 24.84 -25.79 1.53
N GLU A 54 23.89 -26.19 0.68
CA GLU A 54 22.95 -25.31 0.03
C GLU A 54 22.32 -24.54 1.18
N ALA A 55 22.82 -23.32 1.40
CA ALA A 55 22.23 -22.42 2.35
C ALA A 55 20.76 -22.28 1.93
N GLU A 56 19.86 -22.92 2.66
CA GLU A 56 18.43 -22.75 2.51
C GLU A 56 18.16 -21.25 2.65
N GLN A 57 18.03 -20.56 1.51
CA GLN A 57 17.57 -19.18 1.52
C GLN A 57 16.17 -19.22 2.15
N PRO A 58 15.85 -18.33 3.10
CA PRO A 58 14.52 -18.27 3.66
C PRO A 58 13.51 -18.17 2.52
N GLN A 59 12.71 -19.20 2.30
CA GLN A 59 11.61 -19.13 1.36
C GLN A 59 10.64 -18.11 1.94
N GLU A 60 10.55 -16.93 1.31
CA GLU A 60 9.51 -15.97 1.66
C GLU A 60 8.16 -16.62 1.40
N GLU A 61 7.34 -16.70 2.45
CA GLU A 61 6.00 -17.27 2.35
C GLU A 61 5.17 -16.46 1.35
N GLU A 62 4.68 -17.14 0.32
CA GLU A 62 3.71 -16.62 -0.64
C GLU A 62 2.36 -16.43 0.04
N LYS A 63 1.76 -15.26 -0.15
CA LYS A 63 0.48 -14.84 0.42
C LYS A 63 -0.42 -14.36 -0.69
N THR A 64 -1.73 -14.34 -0.46
CA THR A 64 -2.71 -13.85 -1.43
C THR A 64 -3.42 -12.62 -0.89
N ALA A 65 -3.47 -11.56 -1.69
CA ALA A 65 -4.33 -10.41 -1.50
C ALA A 65 -5.50 -10.48 -2.50
N THR A 66 -6.55 -9.70 -2.29
CA THR A 66 -7.72 -9.68 -3.20
C THR A 66 -7.97 -8.27 -3.70
N LEU A 67 -7.96 -8.07 -5.01
CA LEU A 67 -8.42 -6.84 -5.65
C LEU A 67 -9.94 -6.90 -5.79
N TYR A 68 -10.59 -5.78 -5.57
CA TYR A 68 -12.04 -5.63 -5.72
C TYR A 68 -12.30 -4.56 -6.77
N ILE A 69 -12.90 -4.95 -7.90
CA ILE A 69 -13.21 -4.03 -9.00
C ILE A 69 -14.72 -3.88 -9.12
N GLY A 70 -15.19 -2.64 -9.09
CA GLY A 70 -16.62 -2.34 -9.14
C GLY A 70 -16.98 -0.95 -8.64
N MET A 71 -18.28 -0.72 -8.46
CA MET A 71 -18.86 0.53 -7.98
C MET A 71 -20.20 0.26 -7.29
N ASP A 72 -20.70 1.23 -6.52
CA ASP A 72 -22.03 1.18 -5.89
C ASP A 72 -22.25 -0.04 -4.96
N GLY A 73 -21.16 -0.56 -4.39
CA GLY A 73 -21.22 -1.72 -3.49
C GLY A 73 -21.24 -3.08 -4.18
N GLU A 74 -21.23 -3.11 -5.52
CA GLU A 74 -21.11 -4.33 -6.31
C GLU A 74 -19.66 -4.50 -6.79
N PHE A 75 -18.99 -5.56 -6.34
CA PHE A 75 -17.58 -5.80 -6.62
C PHE A 75 -17.32 -7.23 -7.09
N GLU A 76 -16.48 -7.36 -8.11
CA GLU A 76 -15.83 -8.61 -8.48
C GLU A 76 -14.47 -8.74 -7.81
N SER A 77 -14.10 -9.97 -7.42
CA SER A 77 -12.87 -10.26 -6.68
C SER A 77 -11.82 -10.95 -7.55
N TYR A 78 -10.58 -10.46 -7.48
CA TYR A 78 -9.43 -10.98 -8.24
C TYR A 78 -8.27 -11.26 -7.27
N PRO A 79 -7.90 -12.53 -7.06
CA PRO A 79 -6.77 -12.86 -6.20
C PRO A 79 -5.45 -12.45 -6.87
N VAL A 80 -4.52 -11.93 -6.07
CA VAL A 80 -3.15 -11.63 -6.50
C VAL A 80 -2.16 -12.15 -5.45
N ASP A 81 -1.21 -12.96 -5.89
CA ASP A 81 -0.19 -13.53 -5.01
C ASP A 81 0.99 -12.57 -4.86
N TYR A 82 1.57 -12.52 -3.65
CA TYR A 82 2.67 -11.64 -3.31
C TYR A 82 3.58 -12.28 -2.24
N THR A 83 4.85 -11.86 -2.25
CA THR A 83 5.80 -12.16 -1.17
C THR A 83 6.16 -10.89 -0.40
N GLY A 84 6.67 -11.05 0.82
CA GLY A 84 7.08 -9.92 1.64
C GLY A 84 5.92 -9.14 2.28
N LYS A 85 6.01 -7.80 2.25
CA LYS A 85 5.09 -6.87 2.90
C LYS A 85 4.11 -6.28 1.90
N LEU A 86 2.81 -6.45 2.17
CA LEU A 86 1.75 -5.82 1.39
C LEU A 86 1.76 -4.30 1.61
N THR A 87 1.71 -3.53 0.52
CA THR A 87 1.64 -2.07 0.55
C THR A 87 0.41 -1.57 -0.23
N PRO A 88 -0.16 -0.41 0.15
CA PRO A 88 -1.27 0.18 -0.60
C PRO A 88 -0.88 0.49 -2.05
N ASP A 89 0.32 1.05 -2.27
CA ASP A 89 0.83 1.40 -3.60
C ASP A 89 0.89 0.18 -4.52
N TRP A 90 1.35 -0.97 -4.00
CA TRP A 90 1.38 -2.21 -4.77
C TRP A 90 -0.03 -2.68 -5.14
N LEU A 91 -1.01 -2.63 -4.23
CA LEU A 91 -2.39 -2.99 -4.57
C LEU A 91 -2.98 -2.08 -5.65
N ILE A 92 -2.69 -0.77 -5.59
CA ILE A 92 -3.12 0.19 -6.62
C ILE A 92 -2.45 -0.11 -7.96
N GLU A 93 -1.16 -0.46 -7.96
CA GLU A 93 -0.45 -0.92 -9.15
C GLU A 93 -1.07 -2.20 -9.73
N GLN A 94 -1.44 -3.17 -8.90
CA GLN A 94 -2.12 -4.38 -9.35
C GLN A 94 -3.52 -4.10 -9.94
N ILE A 95 -4.26 -3.13 -9.40
CA ILE A 95 -5.52 -2.65 -10.02
C ILE A 95 -5.23 -2.04 -11.40
N SER A 96 -4.18 -1.22 -11.52
CA SER A 96 -3.74 -0.62 -12.79
C SER A 96 -3.41 -1.70 -13.83
N GLU A 97 -2.64 -2.73 -13.46
CA GLU A 97 -2.31 -3.86 -14.34
C GLU A 97 -3.54 -4.68 -14.76
N LEU A 98 -4.42 -4.98 -13.80
CA LEU A 98 -5.64 -5.73 -14.04
C LEU A 98 -6.59 -4.99 -14.99
N THR A 99 -6.80 -3.70 -14.77
CA THR A 99 -7.82 -2.91 -15.47
C THR A 99 -7.31 -2.27 -16.76
N GLY A 100 -6.02 -1.95 -16.81
CA GLY A 100 -5.40 -1.14 -17.86
C GLY A 100 -5.57 0.38 -17.66
N TRP A 101 -6.18 0.82 -16.56
CA TRP A 101 -6.23 2.24 -16.21
C TRP A 101 -4.87 2.73 -15.74
N ASN A 102 -4.48 3.96 -16.11
CA ASN A 102 -3.32 4.57 -15.51
C ASN A 102 -3.68 5.07 -14.10
N LEU A 103 -3.08 4.49 -13.05
CA LEU A 103 -3.29 4.91 -11.66
C LEU A 103 -2.04 5.56 -11.03
N ASP A 104 -1.21 6.23 -11.84
CA ASP A 104 -0.03 6.97 -11.37
C ASP A 104 -0.33 7.83 -10.13
N LEU A 105 0.53 7.71 -9.13
CA LEU A 105 0.48 8.47 -7.88
C LEU A 105 1.50 9.61 -7.88
N ALA A 106 1.13 10.77 -7.36
CA ALA A 106 2.05 11.91 -7.22
C ALA A 106 2.99 11.76 -6.01
N GLU A 107 2.58 10.99 -5.02
CA GLU A 107 3.33 10.64 -3.82
C GLU A 107 2.90 9.25 -3.32
N PRO A 108 3.75 8.53 -2.59
CA PRO A 108 3.38 7.24 -2.00
C PRO A 108 2.12 7.35 -1.14
N THR A 109 1.27 6.33 -1.15
CA THR A 109 0.08 6.28 -0.29
C THR A 109 0.54 6.22 1.16
N THR A 110 0.28 7.29 1.91
CA THR A 110 0.69 7.39 3.31
C THR A 110 -0.43 6.97 4.25
N GLY A 111 -0.06 6.31 5.34
CA GLY A 111 -0.92 6.16 6.51
C GLY A 111 -0.88 7.44 7.35
N GLY A 112 -2.03 8.00 7.70
CA GLY A 112 -2.13 9.24 8.48
C GLY A 112 -3.59 9.65 8.76
N LYS A 113 -3.81 10.45 9.82
CA LYS A 113 -5.14 10.92 10.28
C LYS A 113 -6.15 9.84 10.74
N GLY A 114 -5.72 8.58 10.88
CA GLY A 114 -6.62 7.46 11.15
C GLY A 114 -7.04 6.67 9.89
N GLY A 115 -6.47 7.02 8.73
CA GLY A 115 -6.77 6.38 7.45
C GLY A 115 -5.58 6.34 6.49
N MET A 116 -5.87 6.16 5.20
CA MET A 116 -4.91 6.21 4.08
C MET A 116 -5.26 7.34 3.11
N THR A 117 -4.25 8.04 2.58
CA THR A 117 -4.46 9.05 1.53
C THR A 117 -3.82 8.59 0.23
N VAL A 118 -4.63 8.49 -0.83
CA VAL A 118 -4.18 8.19 -2.20
C VAL A 118 -4.15 9.50 -2.98
N THR A 119 -2.97 9.90 -3.43
CA THR A 119 -2.75 11.14 -4.16
C THR A 119 -2.39 10.83 -5.61
N PHE A 120 -3.33 11.00 -6.52
CA PHE A 120 -3.12 10.77 -7.95
C PHE A 120 -2.25 11.86 -8.57
N ALA A 121 -1.45 11.45 -9.55
CA ALA A 121 -0.76 12.34 -10.48
C ALA A 121 -1.68 12.77 -11.62
N ASN A 122 -1.39 13.92 -12.24
CA ASN A 122 -2.15 14.42 -13.39
C ASN A 122 -2.10 13.52 -14.65
N THR A 123 -1.26 12.48 -14.65
CA THR A 123 -1.16 11.50 -15.74
C THR A 123 -2.19 10.37 -15.63
N CYS A 124 -2.87 10.24 -14.48
CA CYS A 124 -3.79 9.13 -14.24
C CYS A 124 -5.09 9.23 -15.06
N SER A 125 -5.79 8.11 -15.17
CA SER A 125 -7.00 7.95 -15.99
C SER A 125 -8.18 8.82 -15.57
N ILE A 126 -8.21 9.33 -14.33
CA ILE A 126 -9.20 10.33 -13.91
C ILE A 126 -9.06 11.61 -14.75
N VAL A 127 -7.82 11.97 -15.13
CA VAL A 127 -7.53 13.19 -15.90
C VAL A 127 -7.48 12.90 -17.40
N VAL A 128 -6.76 11.84 -17.80
CA VAL A 128 -6.49 11.56 -19.22
C VAL A 128 -7.53 10.66 -19.88
N GLY A 129 -8.45 10.10 -19.09
CA GLY A 129 -9.42 9.09 -19.52
C GLY A 129 -8.87 7.65 -19.44
N PRO A 130 -9.71 6.66 -19.78
CA PRO A 130 -9.31 5.27 -19.81
C PRO A 130 -8.42 4.99 -21.03
N PRO A 131 -7.76 3.82 -21.12
CA PRO A 131 -7.06 3.43 -22.34
C PRO A 131 -8.01 3.42 -23.55
N GLN A 132 -7.46 3.67 -24.74
CA GLN A 132 -8.25 3.71 -25.98
C GLN A 132 -9.01 2.40 -26.24
N GLU A 133 -8.35 1.27 -25.97
CA GLU A 133 -8.97 -0.05 -25.97
C GLU A 133 -9.18 -0.49 -24.53
N GLN A 134 -10.43 -0.36 -24.06
CA GLN A 134 -10.82 -0.83 -22.73
C GLN A 134 -11.12 -2.33 -22.76
N LYS A 135 -10.80 -3.03 -21.67
CA LYS A 135 -11.30 -4.39 -21.43
C LYS A 135 -12.80 -4.30 -21.15
N GLU A 136 -13.59 -5.20 -21.74
CA GLU A 136 -15.07 -5.17 -21.63
C GLU A 136 -15.55 -5.20 -20.17
N GLU A 137 -14.85 -5.96 -19.33
CA GLU A 137 -15.12 -6.12 -17.89
C GLU A 137 -14.94 -4.84 -17.07
N PHE A 138 -14.07 -3.93 -17.51
CA PHE A 138 -13.72 -2.70 -16.79
C PHE A 138 -14.11 -1.44 -17.58
N PHE A 139 -15.09 -1.58 -18.47
CA PHE A 139 -15.47 -0.53 -19.38
C PHE A 139 -16.16 0.62 -18.63
N ALA A 140 -15.55 1.80 -18.65
CA ALA A 140 -16.17 3.02 -18.18
C ALA A 140 -16.87 3.76 -19.33
N TYR A 141 -18.11 4.17 -19.10
CA TYR A 141 -18.96 4.81 -20.11
C TYR A 141 -18.67 6.31 -20.27
N ASP A 142 -18.26 6.95 -19.19
CA ASP A 142 -17.97 8.38 -19.11
C ASP A 142 -16.95 8.68 -17.99
N SER A 143 -16.57 9.95 -17.85
CA SER A 143 -15.60 10.36 -16.82
C SER A 143 -16.09 10.13 -15.39
N THR A 144 -17.40 10.17 -15.19
CA THR A 144 -18.01 10.07 -13.86
C THR A 144 -18.04 8.62 -13.39
N SER A 145 -18.51 7.72 -14.24
CA SER A 145 -18.43 6.27 -14.03
C SER A 145 -16.98 5.80 -13.92
N LEU A 146 -16.04 6.34 -14.73
CA LEU A 146 -14.62 6.04 -14.58
C LEU A 146 -14.08 6.46 -13.21
N LEU A 147 -14.33 7.71 -12.82
CA LEU A 147 -13.90 8.23 -11.52
C LEU A 147 -14.48 7.36 -10.40
N GLN A 148 -15.79 7.09 -10.42
CA GLN A 148 -16.45 6.29 -9.40
C GLN A 148 -15.87 4.88 -9.32
N MET A 149 -15.74 4.19 -10.46
CA MET A 149 -15.20 2.83 -10.50
C MET A 149 -13.78 2.78 -9.93
N ILE A 150 -12.92 3.73 -10.31
CA ILE A 150 -11.55 3.81 -9.79
C ILE A 150 -11.55 4.00 -8.28
N LEU A 151 -12.29 4.99 -7.77
CA LEU A 151 -12.27 5.34 -6.35
C LEU A 151 -12.90 4.26 -5.47
N ASP A 152 -14.05 3.71 -5.90
CA ASP A 152 -14.76 2.65 -5.17
C ASP A 152 -13.90 1.36 -5.12
N SER A 153 -13.29 0.99 -6.25
CA SER A 153 -12.40 -0.19 -6.33
C SER A 153 -11.18 -0.07 -5.42
N ILE A 154 -10.50 1.09 -5.44
CA ILE A 154 -9.34 1.33 -4.58
C ILE A 154 -9.76 1.35 -3.11
N GLN A 155 -10.84 2.06 -2.77
CA GLN A 155 -11.34 2.10 -1.39
C GLN A 155 -11.60 0.70 -0.86
N HIS A 156 -12.40 -0.09 -1.58
CA HIS A 156 -12.81 -1.41 -1.14
C HIS A 156 -11.61 -2.36 -1.03
N THR A 157 -10.69 -2.31 -2.01
CA THR A 157 -9.46 -3.09 -2.00
C THR A 157 -8.60 -2.76 -0.78
N LEU A 158 -8.35 -1.49 -0.49
CA LEU A 158 -7.53 -1.12 0.66
C LEU A 158 -8.21 -1.50 1.99
N GLN A 159 -9.52 -1.28 2.11
CA GLN A 159 -10.25 -1.62 3.33
C GLN A 159 -10.19 -3.12 3.64
N TYR A 160 -10.46 -3.99 2.67
CA TYR A 160 -10.53 -5.43 2.90
C TYR A 160 -9.15 -6.13 3.00
N ASN A 161 -8.09 -5.52 2.49
CA ASN A 161 -6.74 -6.08 2.63
C ASN A 161 -6.00 -5.57 3.88
N PHE A 162 -6.39 -4.44 4.46
CA PHE A 162 -5.74 -3.88 5.66
C PHE A 162 -6.58 -3.97 6.93
N VAL A 163 -7.85 -4.36 6.82
CA VAL A 163 -8.72 -4.66 7.96
C VAL A 163 -9.34 -6.03 7.75
N ASP A 164 -9.00 -6.97 8.62
CA ASP A 164 -9.63 -8.30 8.63
C ASP A 164 -11.11 -8.18 9.05
N PRO A 165 -12.08 -8.54 8.19
CA PRO A 165 -13.50 -8.46 8.48
C PRO A 165 -13.95 -9.26 9.72
N GLN A 166 -13.15 -10.25 10.15
CA GLN A 166 -13.42 -11.02 11.37
C GLN A 166 -12.96 -10.31 12.64
N GLN A 167 -12.07 -9.31 12.52
CA GLN A 167 -11.49 -8.57 13.65
C GLN A 167 -12.01 -7.13 13.74
N GLY A 168 -12.56 -6.58 12.65
CA GLY A 168 -13.14 -5.25 12.61
C GLY A 168 -13.96 -5.03 11.34
N ASP A 169 -14.72 -3.94 11.30
CA ASP A 169 -15.44 -3.53 10.10
C ASP A 169 -14.46 -2.85 9.13
N PRO A 170 -14.26 -3.35 7.89
CA PRO A 170 -13.34 -2.75 6.93
C PRO A 170 -13.62 -1.27 6.63
N SER A 171 -14.87 -0.83 6.75
CA SER A 171 -15.24 0.57 6.54
C SER A 171 -14.68 1.53 7.59
N THR A 172 -14.12 1.01 8.69
CA THR A 172 -13.44 1.83 9.72
C THR A 172 -12.09 2.38 9.27
N LEU A 173 -11.50 1.82 8.21
CA LEU A 173 -10.33 2.41 7.58
C LEU A 173 -10.79 3.53 6.63
N ASP A 174 -10.61 4.76 7.08
CA ASP A 174 -10.88 5.95 6.26
C ASP A 174 -9.93 5.99 5.06
N ILE A 175 -10.48 6.21 3.86
CA ILE A 175 -9.70 6.42 2.64
C ILE A 175 -9.97 7.83 2.13
N TYR A 176 -8.90 8.59 1.88
CA TYR A 176 -8.95 9.93 1.32
C TYR A 176 -8.37 9.89 -0.09
N PHE A 177 -8.96 10.66 -1.00
CA PHE A 177 -8.48 10.80 -2.37
C PHE A 177 -8.14 12.25 -2.67
N SER A 178 -7.06 12.45 -3.41
CA SER A 178 -6.68 13.78 -3.88
C SER A 178 -6.02 13.72 -5.25
N MET A 179 -6.06 14.85 -5.97
CA MET A 179 -5.28 15.09 -7.17
C MET A 179 -4.16 16.06 -6.82
N GLU A 180 -2.91 15.62 -6.78
CA GLU A 180 -1.76 16.46 -6.39
C GLU A 180 -1.99 17.23 -5.06
N GLY A 181 -2.61 16.56 -4.07
CA GLY A 181 -2.95 17.11 -2.76
C GLY A 181 -4.18 18.03 -2.72
N LYS A 182 -4.94 18.14 -3.81
CA LYS A 182 -6.16 18.96 -3.92
C LYS A 182 -7.40 18.11 -4.13
N ASP A 183 -8.57 18.72 -4.00
CA ASP A 183 -9.84 18.10 -4.36
C ASP A 183 -9.78 17.58 -5.80
N ILE A 184 -10.38 16.41 -6.05
CA ILE A 184 -10.60 15.92 -7.41
C ILE A 184 -11.84 16.62 -7.94
N THR A 185 -11.73 17.27 -9.10
CA THR A 185 -12.85 17.99 -9.72
C THR A 185 -13.03 17.55 -11.16
N LEU A 186 -14.24 17.15 -11.53
CA LEU A 186 -14.61 16.91 -12.93
C LEU A 186 -15.30 18.14 -13.55
N PRO A 187 -15.26 18.31 -14.88
CA PRO A 187 -15.87 19.46 -15.57
C PRO A 187 -17.39 19.60 -15.38
N ASP A 188 -18.08 18.52 -15.06
CA ASP A 188 -19.53 18.45 -14.83
C ASP A 188 -19.95 18.92 -13.41
N GLY A 189 -18.99 19.33 -12.59
CA GLY A 189 -19.22 19.87 -11.25
C GLY A 189 -19.10 18.86 -10.12
N ILE A 190 -18.72 17.61 -10.41
CA ILE A 190 -18.38 16.63 -9.37
C ILE A 190 -17.12 17.06 -8.65
N ILE A 191 -17.16 17.03 -7.32
CA ILE A 191 -16.05 17.35 -6.43
C ILE A 191 -15.91 16.22 -5.40
N VAL A 192 -14.71 15.64 -5.33
CA VAL A 192 -14.30 14.73 -4.24
C VAL A 192 -13.35 15.51 -3.32
N PRO A 193 -13.79 15.87 -2.10
CA PRO A 193 -12.96 16.65 -1.18
C PRO A 193 -11.75 15.86 -0.68
N SER A 194 -10.55 16.45 -0.71
CA SER A 194 -9.33 15.79 -0.23
C SER A 194 -9.20 15.75 1.31
N THR A 195 -10.05 16.51 2.01
CA THR A 195 -9.98 16.68 3.45
C THR A 195 -10.97 15.82 4.24
N SER A 196 -11.82 15.06 3.56
CA SER A 196 -12.83 14.20 4.17
C SER A 196 -12.67 12.76 3.66
N PRO A 197 -12.97 11.74 4.47
CA PRO A 197 -13.00 10.36 3.98
C PRO A 197 -13.97 10.26 2.80
N TYR A 198 -13.60 9.45 1.81
CA TYR A 198 -14.43 9.19 0.65
C TYR A 198 -15.69 8.42 1.06
N GLN A 199 -16.85 8.86 0.57
CA GLN A 199 -18.17 8.32 0.91
C GLN A 199 -18.98 7.95 -0.34
N GLY A 200 -18.30 7.75 -1.49
CA GLY A 200 -18.93 7.64 -2.80
C GLY A 200 -19.16 9.00 -3.48
N ILE A 201 -19.38 8.96 -4.80
CA ILE A 201 -19.78 10.15 -5.57
C ILE A 201 -21.29 10.36 -5.42
N MET A 202 -21.68 11.45 -4.80
CA MET A 202 -23.08 11.85 -4.72
C MET A 202 -23.46 12.60 -6.00
N ILE A 203 -24.17 11.94 -6.93
CA ILE A 203 -24.82 12.64 -8.04
C ILE A 203 -26.03 13.37 -7.44
N SER A 204 -25.97 14.68 -7.29
CA SER A 204 -27.17 15.47 -7.04
C SER A 204 -28.10 15.33 -8.24
N ASP A 205 -29.13 14.50 -8.11
CA ASP A 205 -30.19 14.35 -9.11
C ASP A 205 -30.99 15.66 -9.18
N ASN A 206 -30.49 16.64 -9.92
CA ASN A 206 -31.18 17.88 -10.25
C ASN A 206 -32.22 17.64 -11.36
N ARG A 207 -33.00 16.55 -11.27
CA ARG A 207 -34.28 16.47 -11.95
C ARG A 207 -35.28 17.34 -11.21
N GLU A 208 -35.18 18.65 -11.40
CA GLU A 208 -36.34 19.52 -11.24
C GLU A 208 -37.37 19.10 -12.30
N GLY A 209 -38.49 18.55 -11.82
CA GLY A 209 -39.68 18.26 -12.62
C GLY A 209 -40.55 19.48 -12.87
#